data_AF-A0A838P8T9-F1
#
_entry.id   AF-A0A838P8T9-F1
#
_cell.length_a   1.000
_cell.length_b   1.000
_cell.length_c   1.000
_cell.angle_alpha   90.00
_cell.angle_beta   90.00
_cell.angle_gamma   90.00
#
_symmetry.space_group_name_H-M   'P 1'
#
loop_
_entity.id
_entity.type
_entity.pdbx_description
1 polymer ?
#
loop_
_entity_poly.entity_id
_entity_poly.type
_entity_poly.pdbx_seq_one_letter_code
_entity_poly.pdbx_strand_id
1 'polypeptide(L)'
;MKVYKTVSRRVVCLAVLAMLFSTSLLMVGARAGDNKVTSGTIRPAPPAPVFDDKERQAELAQRRARVSQTIGSRAVLILFSAEPRVYANDVDYEYRQENNLYYLTQLKQKRATLVLLPGNKQTPEILFIPRRDALSEVWNGHMYSAEEAARASGIREIWEARELDPFLQGLRTRQAYRPKSENVLMTESAGGPQA
;
A
#
# COMPACT_ATOMS: atom_id res chain seq x y z
N MET A 1 -40.93 -57.15 35.19
CA MET A 1 -40.84 -56.01 36.13
C MET A 1 -39.39 -55.54 36.22
N LYS A 2 -39.07 -54.36 35.69
CA LYS A 2 -37.76 -53.70 35.86
C LYS A 2 -38.02 -52.27 36.35
N VAL A 3 -37.61 -52.00 37.59
CA VAL A 3 -37.73 -50.70 38.26
C VAL A 3 -36.54 -49.84 37.84
N TYR A 4 -36.79 -48.77 37.10
CA TYR A 4 -35.78 -47.76 36.79
C TYR A 4 -35.55 -46.87 38.01
N LYS A 5 -34.34 -46.92 38.57
CA LYS A 5 -33.89 -45.99 39.62
C LYS A 5 -33.70 -44.59 39.01
N THR A 6 -34.51 -43.65 39.47
CA THR A 6 -34.40 -42.21 39.21
C THR A 6 -33.13 -41.66 39.87
N VAL A 7 -32.09 -41.41 39.07
CA VAL A 7 -30.90 -40.68 39.52
C VAL A 7 -31.26 -39.20 39.61
N SER A 8 -31.14 -38.63 40.81
CA SER A 8 -31.53 -37.26 41.13
C SER A 8 -30.66 -36.24 40.38
N ARG A 9 -31.33 -35.32 39.67
CA ARG A 9 -30.72 -34.17 38.94
C ARG A 9 -29.75 -33.35 39.80
N ARG A 10 -29.90 -33.37 41.13
CA ARG A 10 -29.00 -32.66 42.07
C ARG A 10 -27.60 -33.29 42.16
N VAL A 11 -27.50 -34.61 42.00
CA VAL A 11 -26.22 -35.34 42.06
C VAL A 11 -25.42 -35.11 40.77
N VAL A 12 -26.10 -35.04 39.62
CA VAL A 12 -25.48 -34.74 38.33
C VAL A 12 -24.98 -33.28 38.27
N CYS A 13 -25.75 -32.32 38.79
CA CYS A 13 -25.34 -30.91 38.84
C CYS A 13 -24.11 -30.67 39.73
N LEU A 14 -24.03 -31.32 40.90
CA LEU A 14 -22.87 -31.21 41.79
C LEU A 14 -21.59 -31.80 41.18
N ALA A 15 -21.70 -32.90 40.43
CA ALA A 15 -20.56 -33.51 39.74
C ALA A 15 -20.04 -32.63 38.58
N VAL A 16 -20.92 -31.96 37.84
CA VAL A 16 -20.53 -31.05 36.73
C VAL A 16 -19.91 -29.76 37.27
N LEU A 17 -20.42 -29.20 38.38
CA LEU A 17 -19.82 -28.05 39.05
C LEU A 17 -18.45 -28.36 39.66
N ALA A 18 -18.24 -29.57 40.19
CA ALA A 18 -16.93 -30.00 40.70
C ALA A 18 -15.89 -30.21 39.57
N MET A 19 -16.31 -30.69 38.40
CA MET A 19 -15.41 -30.77 37.24
C MET A 19 -15.02 -29.39 36.70
N LEU A 20 -15.95 -28.42 36.69
CA LEU A 20 -15.70 -27.06 36.23
C LEU A 20 -14.86 -26.21 37.20
N PHE A 21 -14.81 -26.57 38.49
CA PHE A 21 -13.94 -25.91 39.48
C PHE A 21 -12.53 -26.53 39.58
N SER A 22 -12.32 -27.73 39.04
CA SER A 22 -11.00 -28.40 39.06
C SER A 22 -10.08 -27.99 37.90
N THR A 23 -10.62 -27.40 36.83
CA THR A 23 -9.84 -26.96 35.66
C THR A 23 -9.39 -25.50 35.74
N SER A 24 -9.71 -24.78 36.82
CA SER A 24 -9.34 -23.37 37.02
C SER A 24 -8.11 -23.15 37.90
N LEU A 25 -7.34 -24.21 38.21
CA LEU A 25 -6.16 -24.09 39.07
C LEU A 25 -4.96 -24.88 38.55
N LEU A 26 -4.41 -24.47 37.41
CA LEU A 26 -2.96 -24.55 37.16
C LEU A 26 -2.58 -23.69 35.95
N MET A 27 -1.50 -22.93 36.10
CA MET A 27 -0.86 -22.05 35.11
C MET A 27 -1.32 -20.59 35.04
N VAL A 28 -1.38 -19.92 36.19
CA VAL A 28 -0.71 -18.61 36.28
C VAL A 28 0.78 -18.90 36.48
N GLY A 29 1.43 -19.35 35.40
CA GLY A 29 2.88 -19.37 35.33
C GLY A 29 3.34 -17.91 35.30
N ALA A 30 3.92 -17.45 36.40
CA ALA A 30 4.61 -16.19 36.45
C ALA A 30 5.56 -16.12 35.24
N ARG A 31 5.26 -15.23 34.29
CA ARG A 31 6.32 -14.72 33.42
C ARG A 31 7.24 -13.96 34.36
N ALA A 32 8.29 -14.65 34.80
CA ALA A 32 9.51 -14.01 35.25
C ALA A 32 9.88 -13.03 34.14
N GLY A 33 9.55 -11.75 34.34
CA GLY A 33 10.18 -10.70 33.59
C GLY A 33 11.67 -10.89 33.86
N ASP A 34 12.41 -11.22 32.81
CA ASP A 34 13.86 -11.08 32.77
C ASP A 34 14.17 -9.60 32.98
N ASN A 35 14.07 -9.15 34.23
CA ASN A 35 14.47 -7.82 34.62
C ASN A 35 15.97 -7.89 34.90
N LYS A 36 16.73 -8.13 33.83
CA LYS A 36 18.16 -7.84 33.82
C LYS A 36 18.28 -6.33 33.86
N VAL A 37 18.26 -5.78 35.08
CA VAL A 37 18.79 -4.45 35.35
C VAL A 37 20.30 -4.56 35.14
N THR A 38 20.72 -4.45 33.87
CA THR A 38 22.12 -4.27 33.52
C THR A 38 22.52 -2.89 34.01
N SER A 39 23.36 -2.86 35.04
CA SER A 39 24.12 -1.70 35.44
C SER A 39 25.05 -1.31 34.29
N GLY A 40 24.55 -0.45 33.40
CA GLY A 40 25.26 0.12 32.26
C GLY A 40 24.38 1.21 31.67
N THR A 41 24.85 2.46 31.74
CA THR A 41 24.10 3.71 31.50
C THR A 41 23.52 3.87 30.08
N ILE A 42 23.62 2.88 29.19
CA ILE A 42 23.10 2.93 27.81
C ILE A 42 22.11 1.78 27.59
N ARG A 43 20.84 2.13 27.38
CA ARG A 43 19.82 1.20 26.88
C ARG A 43 19.91 1.18 25.34
N PRO A 44 20.31 0.07 24.70
CA PRO A 44 20.31 0.00 23.25
C PRO A 44 18.88 0.16 22.73
N ALA A 45 18.72 0.94 21.66
CA ALA A 45 17.43 1.06 20.99
C ALA A 45 17.01 -0.31 20.44
N PRO A 46 15.70 -0.66 20.51
CA PRO A 46 15.22 -1.84 19.80
C PRO A 46 15.52 -1.70 18.30
N PRO A 47 15.78 -2.80 17.59
CA PRO A 47 15.99 -2.75 16.15
C PRO A 47 14.79 -2.11 15.47
N ALA A 48 15.03 -1.35 14.39
CA ALA A 48 13.97 -0.72 13.64
C ALA A 48 12.97 -1.76 13.12
N PRO A 49 11.66 -1.47 13.13
CA PRO A 49 10.69 -2.36 12.52
C PRO A 49 11.01 -2.49 11.02
N VAL A 50 11.07 -3.73 10.55
CA VAL A 50 11.19 -4.04 9.12
C VAL A 50 9.80 -4.29 8.60
N PHE A 51 9.44 -3.61 7.50
CA PHE A 51 8.13 -3.77 6.87
C PHE A 51 8.29 -4.48 5.53
N ASP A 52 7.45 -5.47 5.29
CA ASP A 52 7.41 -6.18 4.01
C ASP A 52 6.86 -5.28 2.90
N ASP A 53 7.27 -5.54 1.66
CA ASP A 53 6.77 -4.78 0.49
C ASP A 53 5.24 -4.87 0.37
N LYS A 54 4.67 -6.03 0.70
CA LYS A 54 3.22 -6.26 0.65
C LYS A 54 2.46 -5.39 1.66
N GLU A 55 2.98 -5.27 2.88
CA GLU A 55 2.38 -4.42 3.92
C GLU A 55 2.43 -2.95 3.52
N ARG A 56 3.57 -2.52 2.96
CA ARG A 56 3.73 -1.16 2.44
C ARG A 56 2.72 -0.86 1.32
N GLN A 57 2.60 -1.75 0.34
CA GLN A 57 1.65 -1.58 -0.75
C GLN A 57 0.20 -1.52 -0.25
N ALA A 58 -0.16 -2.36 0.72
CA ALA A 58 -1.49 -2.34 1.34
C ALA A 58 -1.77 -1.00 2.04
N GLU A 59 -0.82 -0.47 2.81
CA GLU A 59 -0.94 0.84 3.46
C GLU A 59 -1.07 1.98 2.43
N LEU A 60 -0.27 1.98 1.35
CA LEU A 60 -0.36 2.97 0.28
C LEU A 60 -1.74 2.90 -0.43
N ALA A 61 -2.23 1.70 -0.73
CA ALA A 61 -3.56 1.50 -1.31
C ALA A 61 -4.66 2.02 -0.37
N GLN A 62 -4.56 1.80 0.94
CA GLN A 62 -5.50 2.35 1.91
C GLN A 62 -5.48 3.89 1.96
N ARG A 63 -4.31 4.52 1.83
CA ARG A 63 -4.21 5.99 1.74
C ARG A 63 -4.92 6.52 0.50
N ARG A 64 -4.65 5.92 -0.67
CA ARG A 64 -5.31 6.31 -1.92
C ARG A 64 -6.82 6.08 -1.86
N ALA A 65 -7.27 4.97 -1.29
CA ALA A 65 -8.70 4.69 -1.08
C ALA A 65 -9.38 5.75 -0.20
N ARG A 66 -8.75 6.17 0.91
CA ARG A 66 -9.26 7.25 1.78
C ARG A 66 -9.39 8.57 1.03
N VAL A 67 -8.38 8.93 0.23
CA VAL A 67 -8.41 10.15 -0.60
C VAL A 67 -9.54 10.06 -1.63
N SER A 68 -9.63 8.94 -2.34
CA SER A 68 -10.67 8.68 -3.34
C SER A 68 -12.09 8.76 -2.76
N GLN A 69 -12.30 8.22 -1.56
CA GLN A 69 -13.57 8.32 -0.86
C GLN A 69 -13.90 9.78 -0.48
N THR A 70 -12.90 10.54 -0.06
CA THR A 70 -13.07 11.93 0.40
C THR A 70 -13.44 12.87 -0.75
N ILE A 71 -12.78 12.74 -1.91
CA ILE A 71 -13.06 13.61 -3.08
C ILE A 71 -14.34 13.20 -3.83
N GLY A 72 -14.76 11.94 -3.69
CA GLY A 72 -15.98 11.41 -4.29
C GLY A 72 -15.87 11.05 -5.78
N SER A 73 -16.91 10.39 -6.29
CA SER A 73 -16.92 9.77 -7.63
C SER A 73 -17.02 10.75 -8.81
N ARG A 74 -17.29 12.03 -8.55
CA ARG A 74 -17.40 13.08 -9.58
C ARG A 74 -16.17 13.98 -9.66
N ALA A 75 -15.10 13.64 -8.94
CA ALA A 75 -13.85 14.37 -8.92
C ALA A 75 -12.72 13.54 -9.53
N VAL A 76 -11.65 14.22 -9.92
CA VAL A 76 -10.38 13.63 -10.35
C VAL A 76 -9.28 14.32 -9.57
N LEU A 77 -8.35 13.55 -9.02
CA LEU A 77 -7.14 14.09 -8.40
C LEU A 77 -5.95 13.82 -9.31
N ILE A 78 -5.13 14.84 -9.54
CA ILE A 78 -3.90 14.76 -10.33
C ILE A 78 -2.78 15.33 -9.46
N LEU A 79 -1.77 14.51 -9.18
CA LEU A 79 -0.59 14.91 -8.41
C LEU A 79 0.66 14.77 -9.28
N PHE A 80 1.39 15.87 -9.42
CA PHE A 80 2.61 15.94 -10.21
C PHE A 80 3.83 15.74 -9.32
N SER A 81 4.88 15.15 -9.89
CA SER A 81 6.19 15.11 -9.25
C SER A 81 6.77 16.51 -9.12
N ALA A 82 7.66 16.71 -8.14
CA ALA A 82 8.44 17.92 -8.05
C ALA A 82 9.33 18.09 -9.30
N GLU A 83 9.56 19.34 -9.69
CA GLU A 83 10.55 19.69 -10.70
C GLU A 83 11.93 19.83 -10.05
N PRO A 84 13.02 19.43 -10.74
CA PRO A 84 14.38 19.76 -10.32
C PRO A 84 14.55 21.25 -10.10
N ARG A 85 15.30 21.62 -9.05
CA ARG A 85 15.57 23.02 -8.72
C ARG A 85 17.02 23.33 -9.03
N VAL A 86 17.25 24.36 -9.83
CA VAL A 86 18.59 24.83 -10.16
C VAL A 86 19.21 25.49 -8.93
N TYR A 87 20.44 25.09 -8.60
CA TYR A 87 21.28 25.77 -7.62
C TYR A 87 22.03 26.92 -8.29
N ALA A 88 22.80 26.62 -9.33
CA ALA A 88 23.55 27.60 -10.13
C ALA A 88 23.90 27.02 -11.50
N ASN A 89 23.67 27.79 -12.58
CA ASN A 89 23.94 27.37 -13.96
C ASN A 89 23.37 25.98 -14.30
N ASP A 90 24.22 25.00 -14.55
CA ASP A 90 23.93 23.60 -14.88
C ASP A 90 23.89 22.67 -13.66
N VAL A 91 24.04 23.21 -12.45
CA VAL A 91 24.03 22.46 -11.20
C VAL A 91 22.63 22.52 -10.58
N ASP A 92 22.02 21.36 -10.41
CA ASP A 92 20.77 21.18 -9.66
C ASP A 92 21.03 20.92 -8.17
N TYR A 93 20.08 21.33 -7.32
CA TYR A 93 19.96 20.80 -5.97
C TYR A 93 19.62 19.31 -5.97
N GLU A 94 19.88 18.63 -4.86
CA GLU A 94 19.44 17.25 -4.67
C GLU A 94 17.92 17.14 -4.83
N TYR A 95 17.50 16.17 -5.65
CA TYR A 95 16.09 16.01 -5.97
C TYR A 95 15.28 15.55 -4.76
N ARG A 96 14.30 16.38 -4.37
CA ARG A 96 13.31 16.03 -3.36
C ARG A 96 11.93 15.98 -3.99
N GLN A 97 11.24 14.85 -3.78
CA GLN A 97 9.88 14.65 -4.30
C GLN A 97 8.84 15.52 -3.58
N GLU A 98 7.75 15.81 -4.29
CA GLU A 98 6.54 16.42 -3.72
C GLU A 98 5.92 15.51 -2.66
N ASN A 99 5.53 16.09 -1.52
CA ASN A 99 5.16 15.34 -0.32
C ASN A 99 3.90 14.48 -0.53
N ASN A 100 2.88 14.98 -1.21
CA ASN A 100 1.61 14.25 -1.40
C ASN A 100 1.78 13.07 -2.36
N LEU A 101 2.50 13.28 -3.48
CA LEU A 101 2.83 12.21 -4.41
C LEU A 101 3.67 11.15 -3.70
N TYR A 102 4.69 11.55 -2.95
CA TYR A 102 5.51 10.62 -2.18
C TYR A 102 4.68 9.87 -1.14
N TYR A 103 3.83 10.55 -0.39
CA TYR A 103 2.99 9.94 0.64
C TYR A 103 2.04 8.86 0.12
N LEU A 104 1.56 9.00 -1.13
CA LEU A 104 0.60 8.08 -1.76
C LEU A 104 1.22 6.99 -2.64
N THR A 105 2.47 7.18 -3.08
CA THR A 105 3.13 6.28 -4.05
C THR A 105 4.49 5.77 -3.61
N GLN A 106 5.16 6.47 -2.70
CA GLN A 106 6.53 6.27 -2.27
C GLN A 106 7.59 6.37 -3.39
N LEU A 107 7.23 6.93 -4.55
CA LEU A 107 8.11 7.06 -5.70
C LEU A 107 8.97 8.32 -5.63
N LYS A 108 10.25 8.19 -6.00
CA LYS A 108 11.21 9.31 -6.09
C LYS A 108 11.58 9.69 -7.53
N GLN A 109 10.83 9.20 -8.52
CA GLN A 109 11.09 9.45 -9.94
C GLN A 109 10.64 10.86 -10.33
N LYS A 110 11.49 11.54 -11.10
CA LYS A 110 11.17 12.80 -11.78
C LYS A 110 10.16 12.56 -12.89
N ARG A 111 9.31 13.55 -13.20
CA ARG A 111 8.30 13.50 -14.27
C ARG A 111 7.28 12.36 -14.09
N ALA A 112 6.97 12.03 -12.84
CA ALA A 112 5.93 11.08 -12.50
C ALA A 112 4.63 11.82 -12.15
N THR A 113 3.49 11.28 -12.56
CA THR A 113 2.17 11.86 -12.23
C THR A 113 1.23 10.76 -11.76
N LEU A 114 0.59 10.94 -10.62
CA LEU A 114 -0.48 10.08 -10.14
C LEU A 114 -1.83 10.70 -10.50
N VAL A 115 -2.71 9.89 -11.08
CA VAL A 115 -4.11 10.26 -11.32
C VAL A 115 -5.02 9.30 -10.57
N LEU A 116 -5.93 9.83 -9.76
CA LEU A 116 -7.01 9.06 -9.11
C LEU A 116 -8.35 9.45 -9.72
N LEU A 117 -9.12 8.44 -10.10
CA LEU A 117 -10.41 8.53 -10.76
C LEU A 117 -11.45 7.70 -9.97
N PRO A 118 -11.94 8.17 -8.81
CA PRO A 118 -12.85 7.37 -7.97
C PRO A 118 -14.17 6.99 -8.66
N GLY A 119 -14.57 7.73 -9.69
CA GLY A 119 -15.73 7.41 -10.53
C GLY A 119 -15.50 6.33 -11.58
N ASN A 120 -14.24 6.00 -11.89
CA ASN A 120 -13.89 5.00 -12.88
C ASN A 120 -13.64 3.64 -12.22
N LYS A 121 -14.55 2.69 -12.45
CA LYS A 121 -14.47 1.35 -11.86
C LYS A 121 -13.42 0.46 -12.51
N GLN A 122 -13.03 0.73 -13.76
CA GLN A 122 -12.07 -0.09 -14.49
C GLN A 122 -10.63 0.35 -14.18
N THR A 123 -10.38 1.66 -14.18
CA THR A 123 -9.07 2.25 -13.91
C THR A 123 -9.19 3.36 -12.85
N PRO A 124 -9.31 2.98 -11.56
CA PRO A 124 -9.50 3.95 -10.47
C PRO A 124 -8.22 4.73 -10.13
N GLU A 125 -7.05 4.21 -10.49
CA GLU A 125 -5.76 4.85 -10.30
C GLU A 125 -4.86 4.57 -11.50
N ILE A 126 -4.14 5.58 -11.95
CA ILE A 126 -3.24 5.52 -13.10
C ILE A 126 -1.96 6.26 -12.73
N LEU A 127 -0.82 5.63 -12.97
CA LEU A 127 0.49 6.23 -12.79
C LEU A 127 1.12 6.52 -14.15
N PHE A 128 1.60 7.74 -14.32
CA PHE A 128 2.35 8.14 -15.51
C PHE A 128 3.82 8.27 -15.13
N ILE A 129 4.72 7.59 -15.83
CA ILE A 129 6.18 7.67 -15.61
C ILE A 129 6.92 7.80 -16.94
N PRO A 130 8.10 8.44 -16.98
CA PRO A 130 8.91 8.48 -18.19
C PRO A 130 9.33 7.07 -18.59
N ARG A 131 9.40 6.80 -19.90
CA ARG A 131 10.00 5.56 -20.42
C ARG A 131 11.48 5.53 -20.02
N ARG A 132 11.96 4.35 -19.62
CA ARG A 132 13.37 4.13 -19.29
C ARG A 132 14.24 4.39 -20.52
N ASP A 133 15.30 5.17 -20.34
CA ASP A 133 16.27 5.49 -21.38
C ASP A 133 17.67 5.19 -20.86
N ALA A 134 18.30 4.15 -21.41
CA ALA A 134 19.61 3.69 -20.99
C ALA A 134 20.71 4.74 -21.18
N LEU A 135 20.60 5.60 -22.20
CA LEU A 135 21.58 6.67 -22.42
C LEU A 135 21.47 7.73 -21.32
N SER A 136 20.24 8.08 -20.93
CA SER A 136 19.98 9.03 -19.84
C SER A 136 20.42 8.46 -18.48
N GLU A 137 20.20 7.17 -18.22
CA GLU A 137 20.54 6.54 -16.94
C GLU A 137 22.04 6.57 -16.61
N VAL A 138 22.90 6.52 -17.63
CA VAL A 138 24.36 6.62 -17.47
C VAL A 138 24.77 7.94 -16.81
N TRP A 139 24.06 9.02 -17.11
CA TRP A 139 24.40 10.37 -16.64
C TRP A 139 23.52 10.84 -15.47
N ASN A 140 22.23 10.52 -15.51
CA ASN A 140 21.22 11.02 -14.58
C ASN A 140 20.86 10.03 -13.46
N GLY A 141 21.41 8.81 -13.51
CA GLY A 141 21.11 7.74 -12.57
C GLY A 141 19.87 6.93 -12.94
N HIS A 142 19.58 5.95 -12.09
CA HIS A 142 18.53 4.94 -12.31
C HIS A 142 17.14 5.54 -12.55
N MET A 143 16.45 5.05 -13.57
CA MET A 143 15.04 5.35 -13.83
C MET A 143 14.20 4.10 -13.58
N TYR A 144 13.05 4.28 -12.91
CA TYR A 144 12.19 3.13 -12.62
C TYR A 144 11.68 2.44 -13.89
N SER A 145 11.75 1.11 -13.92
CA SER A 145 10.88 0.31 -14.78
C SER A 145 9.44 0.34 -14.27
N ALA A 146 8.48 -0.08 -15.11
CA ALA A 146 7.09 -0.17 -14.69
C ALA A 146 6.91 -1.19 -13.54
N GLU A 147 7.64 -2.31 -13.59
CA GLU A 147 7.63 -3.33 -12.54
C GLU A 147 8.20 -2.80 -11.22
N GLU A 148 9.25 -1.98 -11.26
CA GLU A 148 9.81 -1.34 -10.08
C GLU A 148 8.86 -0.31 -9.48
N ALA A 149 8.25 0.51 -10.33
CA ALA A 149 7.24 1.48 -9.90
C ALA A 149 6.02 0.77 -9.29
N ALA A 150 5.57 -0.34 -9.89
CA ALA A 150 4.48 -1.16 -9.36
C ALA A 150 4.88 -1.84 -8.04
N ARG A 151 6.10 -2.37 -7.93
CA ARG A 151 6.60 -2.98 -6.69
C ARG A 151 6.70 -1.95 -5.55
N ALA A 152 7.10 -0.71 -5.85
CA ALA A 152 7.20 0.33 -4.83
C ALA A 152 5.82 0.88 -4.40
N SER A 153 4.92 1.14 -5.37
CA SER A 153 3.67 1.87 -5.14
C SER A 153 2.42 1.00 -4.98
N GLY A 154 2.46 -0.24 -5.48
CA GLY A 154 1.31 -1.13 -5.61
C GLY A 154 0.36 -0.78 -6.76
N ILE A 155 0.64 0.25 -7.56
CA ILE A 155 -0.20 0.67 -8.69
C ILE A 155 0.06 -0.26 -9.89
N ARG A 156 -1.01 -0.68 -10.55
CA ARG A 156 -0.96 -1.72 -11.61
C ARG A 156 -1.29 -1.19 -13.01
N GLU A 157 -1.81 0.04 -13.10
CA GLU A 157 -2.04 0.73 -14.37
C GLU A 157 -1.00 1.83 -14.52
N ILE A 158 0.01 1.59 -15.38
CA ILE A 158 1.15 2.48 -15.57
C ILE A 158 1.31 2.81 -17.05
N TRP A 159 1.23 4.09 -17.38
CA TRP A 159 1.35 4.61 -18.73
C TRP A 159 2.60 5.48 -18.88
N GLU A 160 3.04 5.68 -20.12
CA GLU A 160 4.15 6.58 -20.41
C GLU A 160 3.75 8.04 -20.13
N ALA A 161 4.68 8.82 -19.56
CA ALA A 161 4.43 10.20 -19.15
C ALA A 161 3.90 11.11 -20.28
N ARG A 162 4.24 10.79 -21.54
CA ARG A 162 3.77 11.55 -22.71
C ARG A 162 2.26 11.41 -22.97
N GLU A 163 1.61 10.36 -22.44
CA GLU A 163 0.17 10.15 -22.60
C GLU A 163 -0.66 11.02 -21.67
N LEU A 164 -0.03 11.78 -20.75
CA LEU A 164 -0.74 12.65 -19.82
C LEU A 164 -1.51 13.75 -20.55
N ASP A 165 -0.90 14.48 -21.47
CA ASP A 165 -1.59 15.59 -22.16
C ASP A 165 -2.78 15.12 -23.00
N PRO A 166 -2.67 14.06 -23.83
CA PRO A 166 -3.82 13.48 -24.52
C PRO A 166 -4.90 12.98 -23.56
N PHE A 167 -4.51 12.38 -22.42
CA PHE A 167 -5.46 11.93 -21.39
C PHE A 167 -6.24 13.12 -20.79
N LEU A 168 -5.56 14.22 -20.45
CA LEU A 168 -6.19 15.43 -19.93
C LEU A 168 -7.12 16.09 -20.96
N GLN A 169 -6.75 16.06 -22.24
CA GLN A 169 -7.62 16.51 -23.33
C GLN A 169 -8.90 15.67 -23.39
N GLY A 170 -8.79 14.34 -23.33
CA GLY A 170 -9.94 13.43 -23.27
C GLY A 170 -10.83 13.68 -22.05
N LEU A 171 -10.23 13.90 -20.88
CA LEU A 171 -10.96 14.22 -19.66
C LEU A 171 -11.76 15.54 -19.81
N ARG A 172 -11.15 16.58 -20.40
CA ARG A 172 -11.79 17.87 -20.66
C ARG A 172 -12.98 17.74 -21.60
N THR A 173 -12.89 16.90 -22.62
CA THR A 173 -13.97 16.66 -23.59
C THR A 173 -14.96 15.58 -23.15
N ARG A 174 -14.75 14.98 -21.96
CA ARG A 174 -15.52 13.83 -21.44
C ARG A 174 -15.50 12.62 -22.37
N GLN A 175 -14.43 12.48 -23.15
CA GLN A 175 -14.21 11.32 -24.01
C GLN A 175 -13.35 10.30 -23.28
N ALA A 176 -13.71 9.02 -23.41
CA ALA A 176 -12.86 7.95 -22.92
C ALA A 176 -11.53 7.99 -23.67
N TYR A 177 -10.44 8.14 -22.95
CA TYR A 177 -9.09 8.05 -23.51
C TYR A 177 -8.41 6.79 -23.01
N ARG A 178 -7.89 6.02 -23.95
CA ARG A 178 -6.98 4.91 -23.67
C ARG A 178 -5.76 5.09 -24.58
N PRO A 179 -4.53 5.06 -24.03
CA PRO A 179 -3.33 5.17 -24.83
C PRO A 179 -3.17 3.96 -25.75
N LYS A 180 -2.29 4.09 -26.75
CA LYS A 180 -1.87 2.97 -27.59
C LYS A 180 -1.19 1.92 -26.73
N SER A 181 -1.27 0.64 -27.11
CA SER A 181 -0.66 -0.47 -26.36
C SER A 181 0.84 -0.28 -26.15
N GLU A 182 1.54 0.32 -27.12
CA GLU A 182 2.96 0.65 -27.02
C GLU A 182 3.31 1.61 -25.88
N ASN A 183 2.36 2.43 -25.43
CA ASN A 183 2.53 3.45 -24.38
C ASN A 183 1.97 3.01 -23.03
N VAL A 184 1.32 1.85 -22.97
CA VAL A 184 0.95 1.19 -21.73
C VAL A 184 2.16 0.39 -21.26
N LEU A 185 2.85 0.91 -20.24
CA LEU A 185 4.06 0.29 -19.72
C LEU A 185 3.73 -0.93 -18.85
N MET A 186 2.62 -0.88 -18.13
CA MET A 186 2.07 -2.00 -17.37
C MET A 186 0.56 -1.84 -17.22
N THR A 187 -0.17 -2.93 -17.43
CA THR A 187 -1.59 -3.04 -17.09
C THR A 187 -1.81 -4.43 -16.54
N GLU A 188 -2.39 -4.54 -15.36
CA GLU A 188 -2.94 -5.82 -14.91
C GLU A 188 -4.32 -5.94 -15.52
N SER A 189 -4.48 -6.82 -16.51
CA SER A 189 -5.79 -7.22 -17.01
C SER A 189 -6.63 -7.66 -15.81
N ALA A 190 -7.62 -6.85 -15.43
CA ALA A 190 -8.71 -7.35 -14.62
C ALA A 190 -9.29 -8.53 -15.40
N GLY A 191 -9.15 -9.74 -14.86
CA GLY A 191 -9.68 -10.96 -15.47
C GLY A 191 -11.17 -10.80 -15.76
N GLY A 192 -11.50 -10.57 -17.02
CA GLY A 192 -12.82 -10.61 -17.60
C GLY A 192 -12.66 -11.24 -18.99
N PRO A 193 -13.57 -12.14 -19.41
CA PRO A 193 -13.37 -12.96 -20.60
C PRO A 193 -13.13 -12.06 -21.80
N GLN A 194 -12.03 -12.34 -22.51
CA GLN A 194 -11.82 -11.83 -23.86
C GLN A 194 -12.98 -12.37 -24.70
N ALA A 195 -13.82 -11.46 -25.20
CA ALA A 195 -14.88 -11.76 -26.15
C ALA A 195 -14.29 -11.91 -27.56
#